data_AF-A0A8C8X4Z9-F1
#
_entry.id   AF-A0A8C8X4Z9-F1
#
_cell.length_a   1.000
_cell.length_b   1.000
_cell.length_c   1.000
_cell.angle_alpha   90.00
_cell.angle_beta   90.00
_cell.angle_gamma   90.00
#
_symmetry.space_group_name_H-M   'P 1'
#
loop_
_entity.id
_entity.type
_entity.pdbx_description
1 polymer ?
#
loop_
_entity_poly.entity_id
_entity_poly.type
_entity_poly.pdbx_seq_one_letter_code
_entity_poly.pdbx_strand_id
1 'polypeptide(L)'
;METGKPGPVQVVLVQKDQHSFELEEKALASILLQDHIRDLDVVVVSVAGAFRKGKSFFLDFMLRYLYFQKEGGRSNWLGDSEEPLTGFSWRGGSDPETTGIQIWSEVFTVEKPGGKKVAVVLMDTQGAFDSQSTVKDCATIFALSTMTSSVQIYNLSQNIQEDDLQQLQLFTEYGRLAMDEIFQKPFQTLMFLVRDWSFPYEYSYGLQGGMSFLDKRLQVKEHQHEEIQNVRNHIHSCFSNVTCFLLPHPGLQVATSPDFDGKLKDIASEFKEQLQTLIPFVLNPANLMEKEINGSKVTCRGLLEYFKAYIKIYQGEDLPHPKSMLQATAEANNLAAAASAKDIYYNNMEEVCGGEKPYLSPDILEEKHCEFKQLALDHFKKTKKMGGKDFSLRYQQELEEEINELYENFCKHNGSKNVFSTFRTPAVLFTGIVALYIASGLTGFVGLEVVAQLFNCMVGLLLIALLTWGYIRYSGQYRELGGAIDSGAAYVLEQATSHMGNSTQAAVREAVVGRPPADKKAQ
;
A
#
# COMPACT_ATOMS: atom_id res chain seq x y z
N MET A 1 1.42 -17.59 -6.90
CA MET A 1 2.49 -17.14 -5.98
C MET A 1 2.60 -18.20 -4.92
N GLU A 2 3.75 -18.87 -4.83
CA GLU A 2 3.96 -19.95 -3.86
C GLU A 2 3.67 -19.42 -2.45
N THR A 3 2.61 -19.93 -1.83
CA THR A 3 2.27 -19.65 -0.43
C THR A 3 3.30 -20.36 0.44
N GLY A 4 4.47 -19.75 0.57
CA GLY A 4 5.50 -20.13 1.54
C GLY A 4 4.99 -19.94 2.96
N LYS A 5 5.52 -20.73 3.89
CA LYS A 5 5.30 -20.57 5.33
C LYS A 5 5.70 -19.13 5.74
N PRO A 6 4.95 -18.45 6.62
CA PRO A 6 5.31 -17.12 7.10
C PRO A 6 6.73 -17.09 7.68
N GLY A 7 7.47 -16.02 7.39
CA GLY A 7 8.88 -15.90 7.75
C GLY A 7 9.36 -14.45 7.82
N PRO A 8 10.59 -14.23 8.29
CA PRO A 8 11.20 -12.91 8.29
C PRO A 8 11.56 -12.49 6.86
N VAL A 9 11.24 -11.25 6.50
CA VAL A 9 11.54 -10.66 5.19
C VAL A 9 12.43 -9.45 5.38
N GLN A 10 13.58 -9.48 4.72
CA GLN A 10 14.52 -8.37 4.71
C GLN A 10 13.93 -7.20 3.93
N VAL A 11 13.80 -6.04 4.56
CA VAL A 11 13.23 -4.84 3.93
C VAL A 11 14.24 -3.72 3.78
N VAL A 12 15.21 -3.61 4.69
CA VAL A 12 16.34 -2.68 4.54
C VAL A 12 17.64 -3.49 4.57
N LEU A 13 18.43 -3.44 3.50
CA LEU A 13 19.77 -4.01 3.48
C LEU A 13 20.82 -2.97 3.83
N VAL A 14 21.87 -3.43 4.50
CA VAL A 14 23.07 -2.66 4.75
C VAL A 14 24.16 -3.20 3.83
N GLN A 15 24.54 -2.42 2.83
CA GLN A 15 25.69 -2.76 1.98
C GLN A 15 26.96 -2.37 2.73
N LYS A 16 27.51 -3.35 3.48
CA LYS A 16 28.66 -3.13 4.38
C LYS A 16 29.89 -2.57 3.68
N ASP A 17 30.13 -2.95 2.42
CA ASP A 17 31.30 -2.49 1.65
C ASP A 17 31.22 -1.00 1.27
N GLN A 18 30.00 -0.47 1.15
CA GLN A 18 29.74 0.91 0.72
C GLN A 18 29.16 1.79 1.84
N HIS A 19 28.92 1.22 3.02
CA HIS A 19 28.18 1.85 4.13
C HIS A 19 26.89 2.54 3.67
N SER A 20 26.18 1.89 2.74
CA SER A 20 24.95 2.40 2.12
C SER A 20 23.74 1.55 2.51
N PHE A 21 22.55 2.16 2.44
CA PHE A 21 21.29 1.54 2.81
C PHE A 21 20.39 1.41 1.59
N GLU A 22 19.85 0.22 1.37
CA GLU A 22 18.96 -0.08 0.27
C GLU A 22 17.63 -0.60 0.80
N LEU A 23 16.53 -0.07 0.26
CA LEU A 23 15.18 -0.54 0.57
C LEU A 23 14.76 -1.57 -0.48
N GLU A 24 14.39 -2.76 -0.04
CA GLU A 24 13.74 -3.77 -0.88
C GLU A 24 12.27 -3.39 -1.09
N GLU A 25 12.07 -2.38 -1.95
CA GLU A 25 10.75 -1.81 -2.19
C GLU A 25 9.74 -2.88 -2.64
N LYS A 26 10.16 -3.81 -3.50
CA LYS A 26 9.29 -4.90 -3.97
C LYS A 26 8.88 -5.84 -2.84
N ALA A 27 9.82 -6.19 -1.94
CA ALA A 27 9.54 -7.06 -0.82
C ALA A 27 8.58 -6.38 0.17
N LEU A 28 8.87 -5.13 0.55
CA LEU A 28 8.04 -4.34 1.45
C LEU A 28 6.64 -4.09 0.87
N ALA A 29 6.54 -3.75 -0.42
CA ALA A 29 5.27 -3.53 -1.11
C ALA A 29 4.42 -4.81 -1.17
N SER A 30 5.05 -5.98 -1.41
CA SER A 30 4.31 -7.26 -1.42
C SER A 30 3.72 -7.64 -0.07
N ILE A 31 4.23 -7.07 1.03
CA ILE A 31 3.69 -7.25 2.38
C ILE A 31 2.63 -6.18 2.68
N LEU A 32 2.96 -4.89 2.52
CA LEU A 32 2.09 -3.79 2.96
C LEU A 32 0.94 -3.45 2.00
N LEU A 33 1.04 -3.80 0.72
CA LEU A 33 0.02 -3.48 -0.29
C LEU A 33 -0.97 -4.63 -0.56
N GLN A 34 -1.02 -5.65 0.30
CA GLN A 34 -2.00 -6.72 0.19
C GLN A 34 -3.43 -6.15 0.34
N ASP A 35 -4.36 -6.57 -0.52
CA ASP A 35 -5.69 -5.93 -0.65
C ASP A 35 -6.51 -5.88 0.65
N HIS A 36 -6.34 -6.87 1.53
CA HIS A 36 -7.09 -6.95 2.78
C HIS A 36 -6.53 -6.07 3.92
N ILE A 37 -5.32 -5.50 3.77
CA ILE A 37 -4.65 -4.69 4.81
C ILE A 37 -4.16 -3.32 4.32
N ARG A 38 -4.01 -3.10 3.01
CA ARG A 38 -3.38 -1.90 2.45
C ARG A 38 -4.01 -0.58 2.91
N ASP A 39 -5.33 -0.60 3.16
CA ASP A 39 -6.13 0.55 3.58
C ASP A 39 -6.41 0.57 5.09
N LEU A 40 -5.88 -0.39 5.86
CA LEU A 40 -5.99 -0.41 7.33
C LEU A 40 -4.93 0.49 7.97
N ASP A 41 -5.31 1.15 9.06
CA ASP A 41 -4.36 1.85 9.93
C ASP A 41 -3.37 0.84 10.53
N VAL A 42 -2.09 1.17 10.49
CA VAL A 42 -1.00 0.25 10.85
C VAL A 42 -0.49 0.53 12.25
N VAL A 43 -0.19 -0.53 13.01
CA VAL A 43 0.51 -0.54 14.29
C VAL A 43 1.86 -1.19 14.02
N VAL A 44 2.95 -0.52 14.35
CA VAL A 44 4.29 -1.01 14.05
C VAL A 44 5.05 -1.13 15.36
N VAL A 45 5.36 -2.36 15.77
CA VAL A 45 6.15 -2.65 16.96
C VAL A 45 7.56 -3.01 16.51
N SER A 46 8.52 -2.16 16.87
CA SER A 46 9.93 -2.37 16.57
C SER A 46 10.71 -2.69 17.84
N VAL A 47 11.63 -3.64 17.74
CA VAL A 47 12.61 -3.93 18.79
C VAL A 47 13.99 -3.56 18.26
N ALA A 48 14.65 -2.61 18.93
CA ALA A 48 16.01 -2.17 18.59
C ALA A 48 16.89 -2.07 19.82
N GLY A 49 18.21 -2.10 19.63
CA GLY A 49 19.19 -2.09 20.71
C GLY A 49 20.41 -2.94 20.39
N ALA A 50 21.32 -3.04 21.35
CA ALA A 50 22.63 -3.67 21.13
C ALA A 50 22.55 -5.10 20.58
N PHE A 51 23.61 -5.49 19.86
CA PHE A 51 23.76 -6.81 19.30
C PHE A 51 23.89 -7.92 20.37
N ARG A 52 23.42 -9.14 20.06
CA ARG A 52 23.32 -10.31 20.96
C ARG A 52 22.56 -10.11 22.28
N LYS A 53 21.63 -9.16 22.35
CA LYS A 53 20.79 -8.94 23.55
C LYS A 53 19.41 -9.59 23.50
N GLY A 54 19.23 -10.62 22.67
CA GLY A 54 18.00 -11.43 22.60
C GLY A 54 16.77 -10.69 22.08
N LYS A 55 16.93 -9.86 21.03
CA LYS A 55 15.82 -9.12 20.37
C LYS A 55 14.88 -10.06 19.62
N SER A 56 15.42 -10.83 18.68
CA SER A 56 14.67 -11.79 17.88
C SER A 56 14.00 -12.87 18.76
N PHE A 57 14.70 -13.36 19.79
CA PHE A 57 14.12 -14.22 20.83
C PHE A 57 12.89 -13.60 21.50
N PHE A 58 12.90 -12.30 21.77
CA PHE A 58 11.76 -11.60 22.36
C PHE A 58 10.61 -11.39 21.34
N LEU A 59 10.94 -11.08 20.09
CA LEU A 59 9.96 -10.96 19.00
C LEU A 59 9.24 -12.26 18.70
N ASP A 60 9.89 -13.42 18.86
CA ASP A 60 9.23 -14.70 18.65
C ASP A 60 8.13 -15.00 19.67
N PHE A 61 8.26 -14.49 20.90
CA PHE A 61 7.15 -14.54 21.87
C PHE A 61 6.01 -13.59 21.50
N MET A 62 6.32 -12.45 20.89
CA MET A 62 5.29 -11.58 20.30
C MET A 62 4.54 -12.27 19.17
N LEU A 63 5.26 -13.00 18.31
CA LEU A 63 4.66 -13.81 17.25
C LEU A 63 3.72 -14.87 17.83
N ARG A 64 4.16 -15.64 18.84
CA ARG A 64 3.30 -16.63 19.52
C ARG A 64 2.01 -16.00 20.04
N TYR A 65 2.09 -14.83 20.67
CA TYR A 65 0.90 -14.11 21.17
C TYR A 65 -0.04 -13.66 20.04
N LEU A 66 0.48 -13.16 18.92
CA LEU A 66 -0.33 -12.71 17.78
C LEU A 66 -1.01 -13.88 17.06
N TYR A 67 -0.31 -15.00 16.84
CA TYR A 67 -0.93 -16.21 16.29
C TYR A 67 -1.98 -16.79 17.22
N PHE A 68 -1.69 -16.84 18.53
CA PHE A 68 -2.65 -17.25 19.53
C PHE A 68 -3.95 -16.43 19.49
N GLN A 69 -3.82 -15.11 19.35
CA GLN A 69 -4.96 -14.21 19.23
C GLN A 69 -5.72 -14.45 17.93
N LYS A 70 -5.02 -14.63 16.81
CA LYS A 70 -5.60 -14.95 15.50
C LYS A 70 -6.40 -16.26 15.52
N GLU A 71 -5.96 -17.25 16.28
CA GLU A 71 -6.62 -18.56 16.44
C GLU A 71 -7.78 -18.56 17.45
N GLY A 72 -8.13 -17.40 18.01
CA GLY A 72 -9.30 -17.25 18.88
C GLY A 72 -9.05 -17.50 20.37
N GLY A 73 -7.78 -17.52 20.81
CA GLY A 73 -7.42 -17.30 22.21
C GLY A 73 -7.83 -18.38 23.22
N ARG A 74 -7.89 -19.66 22.83
CA ARG A 74 -8.49 -20.75 23.64
C ARG A 74 -7.54 -21.49 24.60
N SER A 75 -6.23 -21.28 24.49
CA SER A 75 -5.15 -21.97 25.23
C SER A 75 -4.20 -21.01 25.97
N ASN A 76 -3.10 -21.52 26.56
CA ASN A 76 -2.02 -20.67 27.08
C ASN A 76 -1.17 -20.16 25.90
N TRP A 77 -1.15 -18.85 25.67
CA TRP A 77 -0.46 -18.25 24.52
C TRP A 77 1.07 -18.47 24.53
N LEU A 78 1.66 -18.73 25.71
CA LEU A 78 3.10 -18.91 25.85
C LEU A 78 3.60 -20.14 25.06
N GLY A 79 2.71 -21.09 24.76
CA GLY A 79 3.00 -22.34 24.04
C GLY A 79 3.15 -23.55 24.98
N ASP A 80 3.40 -24.71 24.38
CA ASP A 80 3.73 -25.92 25.15
C ASP A 80 5.17 -25.84 25.70
N SER A 81 5.39 -26.48 26.84
CA SER A 81 6.67 -26.56 27.54
C SER A 81 7.81 -27.19 26.71
N GLU A 82 7.45 -28.11 25.82
CA GLU A 82 8.35 -28.86 24.93
C GLU A 82 8.43 -28.28 23.51
N GLU A 83 7.65 -27.25 23.20
CA GLU A 83 7.61 -26.64 21.86
C GLU A 83 8.78 -25.66 21.65
N PRO A 84 9.63 -25.88 20.63
CA PRO A 84 10.71 -24.96 20.27
C PRO A 84 10.18 -23.59 19.84
N LEU A 85 10.97 -22.54 20.07
CA LEU A 85 10.62 -21.19 19.65
C LEU A 85 11.02 -21.00 18.19
N THR A 86 10.06 -20.61 17.34
CA THR A 86 10.29 -20.39 15.91
C THR A 86 9.72 -19.04 15.48
N GLY A 87 10.37 -18.41 14.51
CA GLY A 87 10.02 -17.07 14.06
C GLY A 87 11.18 -16.41 13.32
N PHE A 88 11.62 -15.26 13.81
CA PHE A 88 12.83 -14.59 13.34
C PHE A 88 14.06 -15.48 13.60
N SER A 89 15.08 -15.40 12.74
CA SER A 89 16.30 -16.18 12.98
C SER A 89 16.99 -15.69 14.25
N TRP A 90 17.20 -16.59 15.20
CA TRP A 90 17.99 -16.32 16.39
C TRP A 90 18.90 -17.52 16.70
N ARG A 91 20.11 -17.23 17.17
CA ARG A 91 21.07 -18.24 17.63
C ARG A 91 21.98 -17.67 18.70
N GLY A 92 22.65 -18.54 19.47
CA GLY A 92 23.80 -18.16 20.29
C GLY A 92 25.03 -17.77 19.44
N GLY A 93 26.13 -17.45 20.10
CA GLY A 93 27.41 -17.11 19.45
C GLY A 93 27.74 -15.61 19.41
N SER A 94 28.91 -15.25 18.89
CA SER A 94 29.45 -13.89 18.91
C SER A 94 29.21 -13.06 17.64
N ASP A 95 28.83 -13.67 16.52
CA ASP A 95 28.80 -13.01 15.20
C ASP A 95 27.41 -12.50 14.80
N PRO A 96 27.24 -11.33 14.14
CA PRO A 96 25.94 -10.81 13.67
C PRO A 96 25.04 -11.84 12.97
N GLU A 97 23.75 -11.83 13.33
CA GLU A 97 22.72 -12.66 12.69
C GLU A 97 21.78 -11.81 11.82
N THR A 98 21.10 -10.84 12.42
CA THR A 98 20.24 -9.89 11.71
C THR A 98 21.07 -8.74 11.15
N THR A 99 21.00 -8.50 9.84
CA THR A 99 21.52 -7.29 9.19
C THR A 99 20.35 -6.39 8.78
N GLY A 100 20.50 -5.07 8.86
CA GLY A 100 19.48 -4.09 8.49
C GLY A 100 18.16 -4.19 9.26
N ILE A 101 17.03 -4.17 8.54
CA ILE A 101 15.67 -4.27 9.12
C ILE A 101 14.92 -5.42 8.45
N GLN A 102 14.33 -6.28 9.29
CA GLN A 102 13.44 -7.35 8.88
C GLN A 102 12.04 -7.10 9.41
N ILE A 103 11.03 -7.47 8.62
CA ILE A 103 9.64 -7.51 9.07
C ILE A 103 9.09 -8.92 8.91
N TRP A 104 8.10 -9.27 9.72
CA TRP A 104 7.40 -10.54 9.54
C TRP A 104 6.53 -10.47 8.28
N SER A 105 6.56 -11.50 7.44
CA SER A 105 5.84 -11.53 6.15
C SER A 105 4.32 -11.48 6.31
N GLU A 106 3.81 -12.00 7.43
CA GLU A 106 2.38 -12.03 7.73
C GLU A 106 1.98 -10.85 8.61
N VAL A 107 1.11 -9.98 8.08
CA VAL A 107 0.58 -8.84 8.83
C VAL A 107 -0.70 -9.26 9.56
N PHE A 108 -0.75 -9.05 10.86
CA PHE A 108 -1.87 -9.51 11.68
C PHE A 108 -2.98 -8.47 11.67
N THR A 109 -4.20 -8.87 11.33
CA THR A 109 -5.38 -7.99 11.47
C THR A 109 -6.00 -8.20 12.85
N VAL A 110 -5.98 -7.15 13.68
CA VAL A 110 -6.51 -7.19 15.05
C VAL A 110 -7.68 -6.24 15.18
N GLU A 111 -8.75 -6.70 15.82
CA GLU A 111 -9.94 -5.88 16.11
C GLU A 111 -9.79 -5.21 17.49
N LYS A 112 -9.74 -3.87 17.49
CA LYS A 112 -9.67 -3.07 18.72
C LYS A 112 -11.02 -3.01 19.43
N PRO A 113 -11.05 -2.72 20.74
CA PRO A 113 -12.29 -2.38 21.44
C PRO A 113 -13.03 -1.25 20.68
N GLY A 114 -14.25 -1.52 20.23
CA GLY A 114 -15.01 -0.62 19.36
C GLY A 114 -15.14 -1.06 17.90
N GLY A 115 -14.61 -2.24 17.53
CA GLY A 115 -14.86 -2.87 16.24
C GLY A 115 -13.95 -2.41 15.10
N LYS A 116 -13.03 -1.47 15.37
CA LYS A 116 -12.06 -1.00 14.38
C LYS A 116 -10.95 -2.03 14.18
N LYS A 117 -10.75 -2.43 12.93
CA LYS A 117 -9.63 -3.31 12.54
C LYS A 117 -8.37 -2.49 12.27
N VAL A 118 -7.23 -3.00 12.75
CA VAL A 118 -5.90 -2.43 12.53
C VAL A 118 -4.94 -3.52 12.07
N ALA A 119 -3.94 -3.15 11.29
CA ALA A 119 -2.88 -4.03 10.85
C ALA A 119 -1.68 -3.95 11.81
N VAL A 120 -1.16 -5.07 12.30
CA VAL A 120 -0.03 -5.13 13.22
C VAL A 120 1.19 -5.70 12.51
N VAL A 121 2.27 -4.92 12.46
CA VAL A 121 3.56 -5.28 11.86
C VAL A 121 4.61 -5.39 12.97
N LEU A 122 5.32 -6.51 13.00
CA LEU A 122 6.49 -6.71 13.84
C LEU A 122 7.77 -6.45 13.03
N MET A 123 8.67 -5.68 13.62
CA MET A 123 9.93 -5.28 13.01
C MET A 123 11.12 -5.67 13.90
N ASP A 124 12.00 -6.51 13.36
CA ASP A 124 13.32 -6.79 13.93
C ASP A 124 14.36 -5.88 13.29
N THR A 125 15.27 -5.40 14.11
CA THR A 125 16.34 -4.50 13.65
C THR A 125 17.69 -5.08 14.02
N GLN A 126 18.69 -4.82 13.17
CA GLN A 126 20.06 -5.19 13.45
C GLN A 126 20.49 -4.61 14.81
N GLY A 127 21.31 -5.40 15.51
CA GLY A 127 21.89 -4.90 16.75
C GLY A 127 22.90 -3.81 16.51
N ALA A 128 22.76 -2.71 17.23
CA ALA A 128 23.79 -1.68 17.25
C ALA A 128 25.11 -2.25 17.80
N PHE A 129 26.24 -1.71 17.32
CA PHE A 129 27.61 -2.01 17.76
C PHE A 129 28.08 -3.45 17.50
N ASP A 130 27.78 -4.00 16.32
CA ASP A 130 28.53 -5.18 15.87
C ASP A 130 29.94 -4.78 15.39
N SER A 131 30.83 -5.75 15.24
CA SER A 131 32.24 -5.51 14.86
C SER A 131 32.43 -5.04 13.41
N GLN A 132 31.34 -4.94 12.63
CA GLN A 132 31.38 -4.71 11.19
C GLN A 132 30.61 -3.45 10.75
N SER A 133 29.82 -2.85 11.65
CA SER A 133 28.97 -1.69 11.36
C SER A 133 29.52 -0.45 12.04
N THR A 134 29.40 0.68 11.37
CA THR A 134 29.81 1.96 11.93
C THR A 134 28.75 2.48 12.92
N VAL A 135 29.12 3.45 13.75
CA VAL A 135 28.17 4.17 14.63
C VAL A 135 27.06 4.81 13.79
N LYS A 136 27.39 5.33 12.60
CA LYS A 136 26.43 5.87 11.64
C LYS A 136 25.44 4.78 11.22
N ASP A 137 25.91 3.58 10.90
CA ASP A 137 25.02 2.53 10.43
C ASP A 137 24.00 2.12 11.49
N CYS A 138 24.46 2.03 12.73
CA CYS A 138 23.61 1.74 13.89
C CYS A 138 22.60 2.87 14.12
N ALA A 139 23.03 4.13 14.04
CA ALA A 139 22.17 5.29 14.22
C ALA A 139 21.10 5.39 13.11
N THR A 140 21.45 5.09 11.87
CA THR A 140 20.52 5.07 10.73
C THR A 140 19.44 4.00 10.92
N ILE A 141 19.83 2.76 11.22
CA ILE A 141 18.86 1.66 11.44
C ILE A 141 17.93 1.98 12.61
N PHE A 142 18.50 2.47 13.71
CA PHE A 142 17.73 2.87 14.88
C PHE A 142 16.81 4.06 14.61
N ALA A 143 17.23 5.01 13.75
CA ALA A 143 16.40 6.13 13.35
C ALA A 143 15.25 5.73 12.43
N LEU A 144 15.53 4.94 11.40
CA LEU A 144 14.52 4.41 10.50
C LEU A 144 13.47 3.59 11.26
N SER A 145 13.89 2.74 12.19
CA SER A 145 12.96 1.96 13.02
C SER A 145 12.11 2.83 13.94
N THR A 146 12.69 3.86 14.56
CA THR A 146 11.97 4.79 15.45
C THR A 146 10.97 5.67 14.68
N MET A 147 11.35 6.20 13.52
CA MET A 147 10.46 7.04 12.72
C MET A 147 9.29 6.27 12.13
N THR A 148 9.48 4.99 11.79
CA THR A 148 8.45 4.14 11.17
C THR A 148 7.60 3.38 12.20
N SER A 149 8.10 3.18 13.43
CA SER A 149 7.37 2.48 14.49
C SER A 149 6.39 3.37 15.25
N SER A 150 5.31 2.76 15.78
CA SER A 150 4.43 3.41 16.77
C SER A 150 4.85 3.07 18.20
N VAL A 151 5.42 1.89 18.39
CA VAL A 151 6.05 1.46 19.64
C VAL A 151 7.49 1.04 19.35
N GLN A 152 8.43 1.83 19.85
CA GLN A 152 9.86 1.53 19.81
C GLN A 152 10.28 0.89 21.14
N ILE A 153 10.65 -0.39 21.10
CA ILE A 153 11.20 -1.10 22.26
C ILE A 153 12.71 -1.02 22.17
N TYR A 154 13.31 -0.26 23.08
CA TYR A 154 14.74 -0.14 23.21
C TYR A 154 15.27 -1.19 24.19
N ASN A 155 15.79 -2.28 23.64
CA ASN A 155 16.25 -3.45 24.35
C ASN A 155 17.69 -3.27 24.83
N LEU A 156 17.83 -3.04 26.14
CA LEU A 156 19.07 -2.76 26.84
C LEU A 156 19.49 -3.93 27.74
N SER A 157 20.78 -4.02 28.05
CA SER A 157 21.34 -5.09 28.88
C SER A 157 21.67 -4.57 30.27
N GLN A 158 21.08 -5.18 31.29
CA GLN A 158 21.30 -4.95 32.72
C GLN A 158 20.90 -3.57 33.26
N ASN A 159 21.22 -2.48 32.57
CA ASN A 159 21.05 -1.12 33.07
C ASN A 159 20.79 -0.14 31.91
N ILE A 160 20.38 1.09 32.24
CA ILE A 160 20.36 2.23 31.31
C ILE A 160 21.61 3.07 31.59
N GLN A 161 22.53 3.10 30.63
CA GLN A 161 23.79 3.84 30.70
C GLN A 161 23.69 5.19 29.98
N GLU A 162 24.67 6.07 30.17
CA GLU A 162 24.63 7.42 29.56
C GLU A 162 24.86 7.36 28.04
N ASP A 163 25.65 6.40 27.56
CA ASP A 163 25.88 6.12 26.14
C ASP A 163 24.60 5.60 25.45
N ASP A 164 23.75 4.85 26.16
CA ASP A 164 22.42 4.47 25.66
C ASP A 164 21.54 5.72 25.45
N LEU A 165 21.62 6.69 26.37
CA LEU A 165 20.87 7.95 26.25
C LEU A 165 21.45 8.84 25.15
N GLN A 166 22.78 8.88 24.98
CA GLN A 166 23.42 9.64 23.91
C GLN A 166 23.04 9.13 22.52
N GLN A 167 22.80 7.83 22.33
CA GLN A 167 22.26 7.31 21.06
C GLN A 167 20.90 7.92 20.72
N LEU A 168 20.12 8.30 21.73
CA LEU A 168 18.83 8.96 21.53
C LEU A 168 18.97 10.44 21.14
N GLN A 169 20.16 11.04 21.28
CA GLN A 169 20.42 12.45 20.98
C GLN A 169 20.13 12.81 19.52
N LEU A 170 20.36 11.89 18.57
CA LEU A 170 20.02 12.13 17.16
C LEU A 170 18.54 12.51 16.99
N PHE A 171 17.66 11.91 17.79
CA PHE A 171 16.22 12.18 17.78
C PHE A 171 15.85 13.48 18.46
N THR A 172 16.66 13.92 19.42
CA THR A 172 16.38 15.12 20.20
C THR A 172 16.40 16.38 19.35
N GLU A 173 17.35 16.49 18.43
CA GLU A 173 17.44 17.62 17.49
C GLU A 173 16.31 17.59 16.44
N TYR A 174 15.96 16.40 15.94
CA TYR A 174 14.80 16.23 15.06
C TYR A 174 13.49 16.58 15.74
N GLY A 175 13.26 16.08 16.96
CA GLY A 175 12.07 16.38 17.71
C GLY A 175 11.96 17.84 18.12
N ARG A 176 13.09 18.52 18.38
CA ARG A 176 13.08 19.97 18.59
C ARG A 176 12.57 20.71 17.36
N LEU A 177 13.11 20.43 16.17
CA LEU A 177 12.62 21.06 14.94
C LEU A 177 11.15 20.74 14.65
N ALA A 178 10.72 19.50 14.90
CA ALA A 178 9.33 19.13 14.72
C ALA A 178 8.39 19.89 15.66
N MET A 179 8.80 20.11 16.92
CA MET A 179 8.06 20.93 17.87
C MET A 179 8.00 22.40 17.45
N ASP A 180 9.10 22.94 16.92
CA ASP A 180 9.17 24.34 16.50
C ASP A 180 8.33 24.63 15.24
N GLU A 181 8.29 23.69 14.28
CA GLU A 181 7.59 23.90 12.99
C GLU A 181 6.15 23.36 12.97
N ILE A 182 5.86 22.28 13.69
CA ILE A 182 4.58 21.56 13.62
C ILE A 182 3.82 21.61 14.96
N PHE A 183 4.47 22.01 16.05
CA PHE A 183 3.91 22.04 17.42
C PHE A 183 3.40 20.67 17.91
N GLN A 184 4.01 19.59 17.43
CA GLN A 184 3.66 18.22 17.79
C GLN A 184 4.90 17.36 18.04
N LYS A 185 4.76 16.40 18.97
CA LYS A 185 5.79 15.39 19.22
C LYS A 185 5.92 14.49 17.99
N PRO A 186 7.14 14.25 17.47
CA PRO A 186 7.34 13.43 16.28
C PRO A 186 7.07 11.94 16.51
N PHE A 187 7.26 11.45 17.73
CA PHE A 187 7.20 10.03 18.05
C PHE A 187 6.16 9.71 19.12
N GLN A 188 5.69 8.46 19.09
CA GLN A 188 4.63 7.99 19.96
C GLN A 188 5.21 7.38 21.23
N THR A 189 5.56 6.09 21.23
CA THR A 189 6.00 5.41 22.45
C THR A 189 7.42 4.88 22.35
N LEU A 190 8.23 5.24 23.34
CA LEU A 190 9.53 4.61 23.61
C LEU A 190 9.41 3.76 24.88
N MET A 191 9.80 2.49 24.79
CA MET A 191 9.86 1.58 25.93
C MET A 191 11.29 1.13 26.15
N PHE A 192 11.88 1.50 27.29
CA PHE A 192 13.14 0.94 27.76
C PHE A 192 12.90 -0.46 28.32
N LEU A 193 13.30 -1.48 27.57
CA LEU A 193 13.27 -2.87 28.03
C LEU A 193 14.64 -3.25 28.58
N VAL A 194 14.79 -3.25 29.90
CA VAL A 194 16.05 -3.61 30.56
C VAL A 194 16.06 -5.12 30.81
N ARG A 195 16.89 -5.83 30.05
CA ARG A 195 17.11 -7.28 30.15
C ARG A 195 18.04 -7.60 31.32
N ASP A 196 17.92 -8.80 31.87
CA ASP A 196 18.83 -9.31 32.91
C ASP A 196 18.95 -8.39 34.13
N TRP A 197 17.84 -7.73 34.50
CA TRP A 197 17.80 -6.86 35.67
C TRP A 197 18.13 -7.66 36.93
N SER A 198 19.15 -7.21 37.65
CA SER A 198 19.78 -7.97 38.74
C SER A 198 19.46 -7.42 40.13
N PHE A 199 18.70 -6.32 40.22
CA PHE A 199 18.43 -5.61 41.48
C PHE A 199 16.93 -5.50 41.81
N PRO A 200 16.17 -6.62 41.84
CA PRO A 200 14.73 -6.60 42.12
C PRO A 200 14.39 -6.08 43.52
N TYR A 201 15.36 -6.12 44.44
CA TYR A 201 15.23 -5.60 45.80
C TYR A 201 15.30 -4.06 45.88
N GLU A 202 15.83 -3.38 44.86
CA GLU A 202 15.79 -1.91 44.75
C GLU A 202 14.59 -1.46 43.92
N TYR A 203 14.43 -2.06 42.74
CA TYR A 203 13.32 -1.81 41.83
C TYR A 203 12.77 -3.15 41.37
N SER A 204 11.52 -3.44 41.72
CA SER A 204 10.89 -4.71 41.40
C SER A 204 10.80 -4.95 39.89
N TYR A 205 10.72 -6.21 39.48
CA TYR A 205 10.48 -6.56 38.09
C TYR A 205 9.16 -5.99 37.57
N GLY A 206 9.10 -5.80 36.25
CA GLY A 206 7.91 -5.33 35.56
C GLY A 206 7.87 -3.83 35.31
N LEU A 207 6.68 -3.33 34.94
CA LEU A 207 6.45 -1.94 34.54
C LEU A 207 6.57 -0.97 35.73
N GLN A 208 6.05 -1.32 36.90
CA GLN A 208 6.00 -0.40 38.05
C GLN A 208 7.41 -0.05 38.57
N GLY A 209 8.25 -1.06 38.77
CA GLY A 209 9.65 -0.85 39.16
C GLY A 209 10.45 -0.17 38.05
N GLY A 210 10.18 -0.52 36.78
CA GLY A 210 10.82 0.11 35.62
C GLY A 210 10.53 1.60 35.51
N MET A 211 9.28 2.03 35.68
CA MET A 211 8.94 3.46 35.69
C MET A 211 9.66 4.21 36.82
N SER A 212 9.65 3.66 38.04
CA SER A 212 10.35 4.27 39.19
C SER A 212 11.87 4.36 38.98
N PHE A 213 12.45 3.35 38.31
CA PHE A 213 13.86 3.33 37.94
C PHE A 213 14.18 4.37 36.85
N LEU A 214 13.32 4.45 35.83
CA LEU A 214 13.48 5.39 34.71
C LEU A 214 13.36 6.84 35.17
N ASP A 215 12.38 7.17 36.03
CA ASP A 215 12.19 8.52 36.56
C ASP A 215 13.46 9.03 37.26
N LYS A 216 14.12 8.15 38.02
CA LYS A 216 15.41 8.48 38.66
C LYS A 216 16.55 8.67 37.66
N ARG A 217 16.56 7.91 36.55
CA ARG A 217 17.60 7.98 35.51
C ARG A 217 17.44 9.20 34.60
N LEU A 218 16.21 9.61 34.32
CA LEU A 218 15.89 10.78 33.49
C LEU A 218 15.78 12.08 34.30
N GLN A 219 15.94 12.03 35.63
CA GLN A 219 15.99 13.22 36.46
C GLN A 219 17.19 14.11 36.07
N VAL A 220 16.88 15.32 35.63
CA VAL A 220 17.86 16.37 35.33
C VAL A 220 18.43 16.91 36.64
N LYS A 221 19.76 16.96 36.76
CA LYS A 221 20.46 17.50 37.93
C LYS A 221 21.40 18.61 37.50
N GLU A 222 21.45 19.70 38.25
CA GLU A 222 22.23 20.90 37.91
C GLU A 222 23.73 20.66 37.72
N HIS A 223 24.29 19.64 38.37
CA HIS A 223 25.72 19.28 38.24
C HIS A 223 26.04 18.41 37.02
N GLN A 224 25.04 17.94 36.27
CA GLN A 224 25.27 17.18 35.05
C GLN A 224 25.78 18.11 33.94
N HIS A 225 26.62 17.59 33.05
CA HIS A 225 27.05 18.34 31.86
C HIS A 225 25.84 18.72 31.00
N GLU A 226 25.88 19.90 30.38
CA GLU A 226 24.75 20.50 29.64
C GLU A 226 24.21 19.55 28.56
N GLU A 227 25.09 18.85 27.85
CA GLU A 227 24.73 17.86 26.84
C GLU A 227 23.82 16.74 27.39
N ILE A 228 24.08 16.28 28.61
CA ILE A 228 23.30 15.20 29.23
C ILE A 228 21.97 15.72 29.78
N GLN A 229 21.94 16.98 30.24
CA GLN A 229 20.67 17.64 30.60
C GLN A 229 19.80 17.82 29.35
N ASN A 230 20.41 18.23 28.24
CA ASN A 230 19.73 18.39 26.96
C ASN A 230 19.12 17.07 26.50
N VAL A 231 19.87 15.97 26.49
CA VAL A 231 19.31 14.65 26.11
C VAL A 231 18.07 14.30 26.94
N ARG A 232 18.14 14.43 28.27
CA ARG A 232 16.99 14.13 29.17
C ARG A 232 15.79 15.02 28.92
N ASN A 233 15.99 16.34 28.79
CA ASN A 233 14.93 17.30 28.51
C ASN A 233 14.22 16.99 27.19
N HIS A 234 15.00 16.61 26.16
CA HIS A 234 14.45 16.40 24.83
C HIS A 234 13.83 15.01 24.62
N ILE A 235 14.21 13.97 25.36
CA ILE A 235 13.52 12.67 25.28
C ILE A 235 12.01 12.84 25.54
N HIS A 236 11.65 13.64 26.55
CA HIS A 236 10.26 13.95 26.86
C HIS A 236 9.59 14.86 25.83
N SER A 237 10.33 15.63 25.04
CA SER A 237 9.77 16.42 23.93
C SER A 237 9.63 15.59 22.64
N CYS A 238 10.39 14.51 22.47
CA CYS A 238 10.36 13.69 21.26
C CYS A 238 9.26 12.63 21.30
N PHE A 239 9.03 12.01 22.45
CA PHE A 239 8.10 10.89 22.60
C PHE A 239 6.86 11.30 23.38
N SER A 240 5.70 10.87 22.90
CA SER A 240 4.40 11.09 23.56
C SER A 240 4.31 10.32 24.86
N ASN A 241 4.83 9.09 24.87
CA ASN A 241 4.91 8.25 26.05
C ASN A 241 6.31 7.62 26.16
N VAL A 242 6.87 7.63 27.37
CA VAL A 242 8.17 7.01 27.66
C VAL A 242 7.96 6.07 28.83
N THR A 243 8.22 4.78 28.62
CA THR A 243 7.97 3.73 29.59
C THR A 243 9.22 2.90 29.83
N CYS A 244 9.28 2.17 30.94
CA CYS A 244 10.37 1.23 31.20
C CYS A 244 9.85 -0.05 31.85
N PHE A 245 10.37 -1.18 31.40
CA PHE A 245 10.06 -2.51 31.93
C PHE A 245 11.36 -3.22 32.32
N LEU A 246 11.42 -3.72 33.56
CA LEU A 246 12.57 -4.46 34.08
C LEU A 246 12.30 -5.96 33.96
N LEU A 247 13.08 -6.65 33.14
CA LEU A 247 12.94 -8.08 32.89
C LEU A 247 14.07 -8.86 33.58
N PRO A 248 13.78 -9.96 34.31
CA PRO A 248 14.80 -10.78 34.94
C PRO A 248 15.67 -11.50 33.91
N HIS A 249 16.72 -12.17 34.39
CA HIS A 249 17.55 -13.03 33.57
C HIS A 249 16.78 -14.30 33.15
N PRO A 250 16.82 -14.74 31.88
CA PRO A 250 16.03 -15.89 31.40
C PRO A 250 16.50 -17.26 31.92
N GLY A 251 17.67 -17.30 32.55
CA GLY A 251 18.31 -18.50 33.10
C GLY A 251 19.65 -18.80 32.41
N LEU A 252 20.57 -19.45 33.12
CA LEU A 252 21.91 -19.73 32.58
C LEU A 252 21.86 -20.66 31.36
N GLN A 253 20.91 -21.60 31.34
CA GLN A 253 20.73 -22.53 30.22
C GLN A 253 20.41 -21.78 28.92
N VAL A 254 19.52 -20.78 28.97
CA VAL A 254 19.19 -19.92 27.83
C VAL A 254 20.40 -19.10 27.35
N ALA A 255 21.24 -18.65 28.28
CA ALA A 255 22.37 -17.77 27.98
C ALA A 255 23.60 -18.51 27.45
N THR A 256 23.86 -19.74 27.89
CA THR A 256 25.13 -20.44 27.65
C THR A 256 25.00 -21.74 26.87
N SER A 257 23.81 -22.35 26.79
CA SER A 257 23.65 -23.62 26.09
C SER A 257 23.60 -23.40 24.57
N PRO A 258 24.48 -24.07 23.80
CA PRO A 258 24.44 -23.99 22.33
C PRO A 258 23.25 -24.77 21.73
N ASP A 259 22.70 -25.73 22.49
CA ASP A 259 21.60 -26.60 22.05
C ASP A 259 20.23 -26.07 22.48
N PHE A 260 20.17 -24.87 23.07
CA PHE A 260 18.91 -24.25 23.47
C PHE A 260 18.09 -23.85 22.23
N ASP A 261 16.90 -24.42 22.13
CA ASP A 261 15.97 -24.27 20.99
C ASP A 261 14.70 -23.47 21.35
N GLY A 262 14.68 -22.80 22.51
CA GLY A 262 13.58 -21.92 22.90
C GLY A 262 12.47 -22.58 23.73
N LYS A 263 12.63 -23.85 24.11
CA LYS A 263 11.66 -24.57 24.96
C LYS A 263 11.43 -23.89 26.30
N LEU A 264 10.16 -23.76 26.71
CA LEU A 264 9.79 -23.02 27.92
C LEU A 264 10.24 -23.70 29.22
N LYS A 265 10.42 -25.02 29.21
CA LYS A 265 10.87 -25.78 30.38
C LYS A 265 12.27 -25.38 30.84
N ASP A 266 13.10 -24.94 29.89
CA ASP A 266 14.50 -24.55 30.09
C ASP A 266 14.65 -23.05 30.42
N ILE A 267 13.53 -22.31 30.44
CA ILE A 267 13.45 -20.88 30.78
C ILE A 267 13.02 -20.72 32.25
N ALA A 268 13.69 -19.81 32.96
CA ALA A 268 13.40 -19.47 34.35
C ALA A 268 11.93 -19.05 34.56
N SER A 269 11.33 -19.46 35.68
CA SER A 269 9.92 -19.19 36.00
C SER A 269 9.60 -17.70 36.10
N GLU A 270 10.41 -16.94 36.85
CA GLU A 270 10.23 -15.49 37.01
C GLU A 270 10.27 -14.75 35.66
N PHE A 271 11.11 -15.20 34.73
CA PHE A 271 11.15 -14.65 33.38
C PHE A 271 9.84 -14.89 32.63
N LYS A 272 9.29 -16.11 32.71
CA LYS A 272 8.01 -16.45 32.08
C LYS A 272 6.86 -15.64 32.66
N GLU A 273 6.81 -15.45 33.98
CA GLU A 273 5.80 -14.63 34.65
C GLU A 273 5.85 -13.17 34.18
N GLN A 274 7.05 -12.58 34.11
CA GLN A 274 7.19 -11.21 33.62
C GLN A 274 6.87 -11.10 32.13
N LEU A 275 7.21 -12.11 31.32
CA LEU A 275 6.86 -12.14 29.90
C LEU A 275 5.34 -12.22 29.68
N GLN A 276 4.63 -12.96 30.54
CA GLN A 276 3.17 -13.04 30.58
C GLN A 276 2.49 -11.70 30.87
N THR A 277 3.19 -10.74 31.47
CA THR A 277 2.68 -9.38 31.67
C THR A 277 3.12 -8.43 30.56
N LEU A 278 4.38 -8.52 30.12
CA LEU A 278 4.96 -7.62 29.13
C LEU A 278 4.34 -7.75 27.74
N ILE A 279 4.19 -8.98 27.22
CA ILE A 279 3.71 -9.17 25.84
C ILE A 279 2.27 -8.69 25.67
N PRO A 280 1.32 -9.03 26.57
CA PRO A 280 -0.02 -8.44 26.52
C PRO A 280 -0.02 -6.93 26.76
N PHE A 281 0.87 -6.39 27.60
CA PHE A 281 0.95 -4.94 27.78
C PHE A 281 1.21 -4.21 26.46
N VAL A 282 2.05 -4.77 25.59
CA VAL A 282 2.36 -4.19 24.27
C VAL A 282 1.30 -4.52 23.20
N LEU A 283 0.82 -5.76 23.16
CA LEU A 283 0.06 -6.30 22.02
C LEU A 283 -1.43 -6.54 22.28
N ASN A 284 -1.93 -6.27 23.49
CA ASN A 284 -3.37 -6.35 23.73
C ASN A 284 -4.13 -5.37 22.81
N PRO A 285 -5.27 -5.77 22.21
CA PRO A 285 -6.03 -4.91 21.30
C PRO A 285 -6.40 -3.54 21.86
N ALA A 286 -6.57 -3.44 23.18
CA ALA A 286 -6.85 -2.16 23.86
C ALA A 286 -5.63 -1.22 23.87
N ASN A 287 -4.41 -1.77 23.85
CA ASN A 287 -3.16 -1.03 23.99
C ASN A 287 -2.46 -0.77 22.64
N LEU A 288 -2.87 -1.46 21.57
CA LEU A 288 -2.32 -1.24 20.23
C LEU A 288 -2.49 0.21 19.81
N MET A 289 -1.39 0.92 19.56
CA MET A 289 -1.41 2.30 19.07
C MET A 289 -1.12 2.35 17.59
N GLU A 290 -2.10 2.82 16.81
CA GLU A 290 -1.92 3.08 15.38
C GLU A 290 -0.80 4.11 15.19
N LYS A 291 0.01 3.93 14.15
CA LYS A 291 1.08 4.86 13.78
C LYS A 291 0.47 6.19 13.41
N GLU A 292 0.95 7.24 14.06
CA GLU A 292 0.58 8.62 13.75
C GLU A 292 1.79 9.41 13.33
N ILE A 293 1.63 10.20 12.26
CA ILE A 293 2.60 11.17 11.77
C ILE A 293 1.84 12.46 11.49
N ASN A 294 2.29 13.59 12.04
CA ASN A 294 1.57 14.86 12.00
C ASN A 294 0.16 14.83 12.63
N GLY A 295 -0.08 13.93 13.58
CA GLY A 295 -1.40 13.72 14.19
C GLY A 295 -2.44 13.13 13.23
N SER A 296 -2.00 12.59 12.09
CA SER A 296 -2.82 11.79 11.19
C SER A 296 -2.42 10.31 11.31
N LYS A 297 -3.40 9.42 11.32
CA LYS A 297 -3.15 7.97 11.31
C LYS A 297 -2.57 7.54 9.97
N VAL A 298 -1.63 6.61 10.01
CA VAL A 298 -0.92 6.09 8.86
C VAL A 298 -1.48 4.70 8.53
N THR A 299 -1.80 4.48 7.25
CA THR A 299 -2.20 3.17 6.73
C THR A 299 -0.99 2.34 6.30
N CYS A 300 -1.17 1.04 6.05
CA CYS A 300 -0.12 0.19 5.48
C CYS A 300 0.45 0.77 4.17
N ARG A 301 -0.41 1.30 3.28
CA ARG A 301 0.04 2.00 2.07
C ARG A 301 0.86 3.25 2.39
N GLY A 302 0.38 4.09 3.32
CA GLY A 302 1.09 5.29 3.71
C GLY A 302 2.47 4.99 4.30
N LEU A 303 2.58 3.91 5.09
CA LEU A 303 3.84 3.48 5.70
C LEU A 303 4.92 3.17 4.66
N LEU A 304 4.56 2.57 3.52
CA LEU A 304 5.50 2.32 2.42
C LEU A 304 6.13 3.62 1.89
N GLU A 305 5.32 4.67 1.70
CA GLU A 305 5.82 5.97 1.22
C GLU A 305 6.76 6.63 2.24
N TYR A 306 6.48 6.49 3.54
CA TYR A 306 7.40 6.93 4.59
C TYR A 306 8.74 6.18 4.55
N PHE A 307 8.73 4.85 4.37
CA PHE A 307 9.97 4.09 4.18
C PHE A 307 10.78 4.57 2.97
N LYS A 308 10.12 4.80 1.84
CA LYS A 308 10.76 5.26 0.59
C LYS A 308 11.35 6.66 0.72
N ALA A 309 10.70 7.57 1.45
CA ALA A 309 11.22 8.91 1.68
C ALA A 309 12.36 8.90 2.72
N TYR A 310 12.21 8.15 3.81
CA TYR A 310 13.22 8.10 4.86
C TYR A 310 14.49 7.39 4.40
N ILE A 311 14.43 6.31 3.62
CA ILE A 311 15.66 5.67 3.17
C ILE A 311 16.51 6.61 2.30
N LYS A 312 15.88 7.42 1.44
CA LYS A 312 16.56 8.35 0.53
C LYS A 312 17.39 9.40 1.26
N ILE A 313 16.92 9.90 2.40
CA ILE A 313 17.68 10.88 3.20
C ILE A 313 18.87 10.26 3.93
N TYR A 314 18.83 8.96 4.22
CA TYR A 314 19.93 8.25 4.90
C TYR A 314 20.93 7.58 3.95
N GLN A 315 20.70 7.66 2.64
CA GLN A 315 21.64 7.19 1.61
C GLN A 315 22.86 8.11 1.40
N GLY A 316 22.87 9.31 1.98
CA GLY A 316 23.99 10.25 1.89
C GLY A 316 25.22 9.85 2.72
N GLU A 317 26.36 10.50 2.49
CA GLU A 317 27.62 10.25 3.21
C GLU A 317 27.55 10.65 4.69
N ASP A 318 26.76 11.67 5.04
CA ASP A 318 26.57 12.15 6.42
C ASP A 318 25.19 11.77 6.99
N LEU A 319 25.06 11.80 8.31
CA LEU A 319 23.74 11.75 8.96
C LEU A 319 22.90 12.95 8.47
N PRO A 320 21.63 12.73 8.07
CA PRO A 320 20.83 13.79 7.49
C PRO A 320 20.60 14.90 8.50
N HIS A 321 20.72 16.15 8.03
CA HIS A 321 20.39 17.30 8.86
C HIS A 321 18.90 17.22 9.27
N PRO A 322 18.53 17.58 10.51
CA PRO A 322 17.15 17.45 10.98
C PRO A 322 16.08 18.15 10.13
N LYS A 323 16.44 19.26 9.46
CA LYS A 323 15.57 19.91 8.47
C LYS A 323 15.24 19.00 7.28
N SER A 324 16.21 18.24 6.78
CA SER A 324 16.01 17.29 5.67
C SER A 324 15.09 16.15 6.10
N MET A 325 15.19 15.68 7.35
CA MET A 325 14.27 14.69 7.91
C MET A 325 12.83 15.21 7.96
N LEU A 326 12.64 16.48 8.35
CA LEU A 326 11.32 17.10 8.44
C LEU A 326 10.71 17.32 7.05
N GLN A 327 11.52 17.80 6.09
CA GLN A 327 11.10 17.92 4.70
C GLN A 327 10.71 16.56 4.11
N ALA A 328 11.53 15.51 4.29
CA ALA A 328 11.18 14.17 3.81
C ALA A 328 9.90 13.62 4.46
N THR A 329 9.65 13.95 5.73
CA THR A 329 8.37 13.62 6.38
C THR A 329 7.20 14.33 5.71
N ALA A 330 7.38 15.58 5.31
CA ALA A 330 6.36 16.34 4.58
C ALA A 330 6.13 15.78 3.17
N GLU A 331 7.20 15.44 2.44
CA GLU A 331 7.13 14.80 1.12
C GLU A 331 6.36 13.47 1.21
N ALA A 332 6.76 12.59 2.13
CA ALA A 332 6.09 11.30 2.36
C ALA A 332 4.62 11.44 2.74
N ASN A 333 4.29 12.42 3.58
CA ASN A 333 2.92 12.67 4.00
C ASN A 333 2.03 13.14 2.83
N ASN A 334 2.56 13.96 1.93
CA ASN A 334 1.85 14.37 0.72
C ASN A 334 1.73 13.19 -0.28
N LEU A 335 2.78 12.40 -0.47
CA LEU A 335 2.76 11.19 -1.32
C LEU A 335 1.76 10.15 -0.81
N ALA A 336 1.73 9.88 0.50
CA ALA A 336 0.76 8.97 1.11
C ALA A 336 -0.69 9.46 0.90
N ALA A 337 -0.93 10.77 1.02
CA ALA A 337 -2.24 11.35 0.74
C ALA A 337 -2.62 11.25 -0.75
N ALA A 338 -1.66 11.46 -1.66
CA ALA A 338 -1.87 11.32 -3.10
C ALA A 338 -2.17 9.86 -3.49
N ALA A 339 -1.39 8.90 -2.99
CA ALA A 339 -1.60 7.47 -3.23
C ALA A 339 -2.95 6.98 -2.68
N SER A 340 -3.40 7.50 -1.52
CA SER A 340 -4.73 7.22 -1.00
C SER A 340 -5.85 7.78 -1.91
N ALA A 341 -5.71 9.03 -2.37
CA ALA A 341 -6.67 9.67 -3.27
C ALA A 341 -6.75 8.99 -4.65
N LYS A 342 -5.60 8.60 -5.22
CA LYS A 342 -5.50 7.89 -6.49
C LYS A 342 -6.26 6.56 -6.44
N ASP A 343 -6.12 5.81 -5.36
CA ASP A 343 -6.82 4.53 -5.21
C ASP A 343 -8.33 4.70 -5.03
N ILE A 344 -8.78 5.76 -4.35
CA ILE A 344 -10.21 6.10 -4.31
C ILE A 344 -10.74 6.28 -5.73
N TYR A 345 -10.04 7.05 -6.56
CA TYR A 345 -10.43 7.23 -7.96
C TYR A 345 -10.41 5.90 -8.73
N TYR A 346 -9.33 5.12 -8.63
CA TYR A 346 -9.18 3.85 -9.34
C TYR A 346 -10.26 2.85 -8.98
N ASN A 347 -10.53 2.62 -7.69
CA ASN A 347 -11.52 1.65 -7.23
C ASN A 347 -12.95 2.02 -7.69
N ASN A 348 -13.31 3.31 -7.62
CA ASN A 348 -14.62 3.78 -8.10
C ASN A 348 -14.75 3.65 -9.63
N MET A 349 -13.70 3.96 -10.38
CA MET A 349 -13.70 3.78 -11.84
C MET A 349 -13.76 2.30 -12.25
N GLU A 350 -13.01 1.43 -11.58
CA GLU A 350 -13.05 -0.02 -11.84
C GLU A 350 -14.44 -0.61 -11.52
N GLU A 351 -15.12 -0.13 -10.48
CA GLU A 351 -16.49 -0.58 -10.16
C GLU A 351 -17.51 -0.22 -11.26
N VAL A 352 -17.27 0.89 -11.96
CA VAL A 352 -18.17 1.42 -13.00
C VAL A 352 -17.84 0.85 -14.39
N CYS A 353 -16.57 0.82 -14.78
CA CYS A 353 -16.13 0.47 -16.14
C CYS A 353 -15.11 -0.67 -16.23
N GLY A 354 -14.82 -1.36 -15.12
CA GLY A 354 -13.89 -2.49 -15.02
C GLY A 354 -14.29 -3.71 -15.86
N GLY A 355 -13.42 -4.73 -15.93
CA GLY A 355 -13.47 -5.79 -16.95
C GLY A 355 -14.84 -6.41 -17.24
N GLU A 356 -15.59 -6.80 -16.21
CA GLU A 356 -16.89 -7.47 -16.35
C GLU A 356 -18.08 -6.52 -16.57
N LYS A 357 -17.86 -5.20 -16.48
CA LYS A 357 -18.92 -4.19 -16.59
C LYS A 357 -19.25 -3.89 -18.05
N PRO A 358 -20.54 -3.60 -18.37
CA PRO A 358 -20.96 -3.30 -19.74
C PRO A 358 -20.31 -2.01 -20.25
N TYR A 359 -20.33 -1.84 -21.58
CA TYR A 359 -19.92 -0.61 -22.23
C TYR A 359 -20.73 0.58 -21.72
N LEU A 360 -20.04 1.67 -21.40
CA LEU A 360 -20.64 2.96 -21.08
C LEU A 360 -20.45 3.94 -22.24
N SER A 361 -21.45 4.80 -22.48
CA SER A 361 -21.28 5.88 -23.45
C SER A 361 -20.17 6.85 -22.99
N PRO A 362 -19.46 7.52 -23.92
CA PRO A 362 -18.40 8.45 -23.56
C PRO A 362 -18.89 9.56 -22.63
N ASP A 363 -20.13 10.05 -22.83
CA ASP A 363 -20.71 11.11 -22.01
C ASP A 363 -20.91 10.69 -20.55
N ILE A 364 -21.42 9.47 -20.31
CA ILE A 364 -21.62 8.93 -18.96
C ILE A 364 -20.27 8.60 -18.31
N LEU A 365 -19.31 8.11 -19.10
CA LEU A 365 -17.97 7.81 -18.60
C LEU A 365 -17.24 9.09 -18.16
N GLU A 366 -17.36 10.17 -18.93
CA GLU A 366 -16.81 11.49 -18.60
C GLU A 366 -17.48 12.11 -17.36
N GLU A 367 -18.81 11.97 -17.24
CA GLU A 367 -19.54 12.42 -16.05
C GLU A 367 -19.03 11.71 -14.79
N LYS A 368 -18.88 10.37 -14.86
CA LYS A 368 -18.36 9.55 -13.76
C LYS A 368 -16.90 9.86 -13.45
N HIS A 369 -16.07 10.09 -14.48
CA HIS A 369 -14.70 10.54 -14.30
C HIS A 369 -14.64 11.86 -13.53
N CYS A 370 -15.42 12.87 -13.93
CA CYS A 370 -15.46 14.16 -13.26
C CYS A 370 -15.90 14.02 -11.78
N GLU A 371 -16.93 13.20 -11.52
CA GLU A 371 -17.43 12.92 -10.16
C GLU A 371 -16.33 12.32 -9.27
N PHE A 372 -15.69 11.23 -9.71
CA PHE A 372 -14.68 10.53 -8.91
C PHE A 372 -13.35 11.28 -8.83
N LYS A 373 -12.98 12.03 -9.86
CA LYS A 373 -11.81 12.93 -9.83
C LYS A 373 -12.01 13.99 -8.75
N GLN A 374 -13.18 14.63 -8.71
CA GLN A 374 -13.49 15.62 -7.69
C GLN A 374 -13.48 15.00 -6.29
N LEU A 375 -14.05 13.81 -6.11
CA LEU A 375 -14.02 13.07 -4.84
C LEU A 375 -12.58 12.78 -4.36
N ALA A 376 -11.71 12.33 -5.26
CA ALA A 376 -10.31 12.06 -4.95
C ALA A 376 -9.55 13.35 -4.58
N LEU A 377 -9.76 14.44 -5.31
CA LEU A 377 -9.13 15.74 -5.02
C LEU A 377 -9.63 16.34 -3.72
N ASP A 378 -10.91 16.20 -3.40
CA ASP A 378 -11.47 16.65 -2.13
C ASP A 378 -10.92 15.83 -0.96
N HIS A 379 -10.76 14.53 -1.13
CA HIS A 379 -10.08 13.67 -0.16
C HIS A 379 -8.64 14.13 0.07
N PHE A 380 -7.89 14.36 -1.01
CA PHE A 380 -6.51 14.86 -0.93
C PHE A 380 -6.46 16.20 -0.19
N LYS A 381 -7.30 17.17 -0.55
CA LYS A 381 -7.33 18.51 0.07
C LYS A 381 -7.72 18.47 1.55
N LYS A 382 -8.72 17.66 1.92
CA LYS A 382 -9.22 17.52 3.30
C LYS A 382 -8.22 16.82 4.22
N THR A 383 -7.36 15.96 3.67
CA THR A 383 -6.32 15.27 4.46
C THR A 383 -5.33 16.28 5.05
N LYS A 384 -5.04 16.18 6.36
CA LYS A 384 -4.08 17.06 7.03
C LYS A 384 -2.66 16.74 6.53
N LYS A 385 -2.01 17.74 5.93
CA LYS A 385 -0.70 17.63 5.28
C LYS A 385 0.33 18.59 5.88
N MET A 386 1.61 18.22 5.85
CA MET A 386 2.75 19.09 6.22
C MET A 386 3.23 19.93 5.03
N GLY A 387 3.94 21.03 5.32
CA GLY A 387 4.61 21.88 4.31
C GLY A 387 3.78 23.07 3.79
N GLY A 388 2.51 23.19 4.21
CA GLY A 388 1.63 24.28 3.77
C GLY A 388 1.02 24.09 2.39
N LYS A 389 0.19 25.05 1.96
CA LYS A 389 -0.61 24.92 0.73
C LYS A 389 0.23 24.90 -0.55
N ASP A 390 1.28 25.73 -0.61
CA ASP A 390 2.13 25.84 -1.80
C ASP A 390 2.94 24.56 -2.04
N PHE A 391 3.41 23.92 -0.97
CA PHE A 391 4.10 22.64 -1.04
C PHE A 391 3.16 21.52 -1.48
N SER A 392 1.96 21.44 -0.90
CA SER A 392 0.95 20.46 -1.28
C SER A 392 0.41 20.64 -2.71
N LEU A 393 0.49 21.85 -3.29
CA LEU A 393 -0.02 22.13 -4.63
C LEU A 393 0.70 21.31 -5.70
N ARG A 394 2.02 21.13 -5.58
CA ARG A 394 2.82 20.32 -6.51
C ARG A 394 2.31 18.88 -6.56
N TYR A 395 2.08 18.26 -5.40
CA TYR A 395 1.57 16.90 -5.30
C TYR A 395 0.12 16.78 -5.75
N GLN A 396 -0.69 17.82 -5.59
CA GLN A 396 -2.03 17.86 -6.15
C GLN A 396 -2.00 17.85 -7.68
N GLN A 397 -1.10 18.63 -8.30
CA GLN A 397 -0.94 18.68 -9.75
C GLN A 397 -0.47 17.32 -10.29
N GLU A 398 0.52 16.70 -9.65
CA GLU A 398 1.00 15.36 -10.00
C GLU A 398 -0.13 14.31 -9.89
N LEU A 399 -0.93 14.34 -8.81
CA LEU A 399 -2.11 13.49 -8.67
C LEU A 399 -3.14 13.70 -9.79
N GLU A 400 -3.39 14.95 -10.19
CA GLU A 400 -4.30 15.27 -11.29
C GLU A 400 -3.81 14.71 -12.63
N GLU A 401 -2.50 14.79 -12.90
CA GLU A 401 -1.87 14.19 -14.08
C GLU A 401 -2.01 12.66 -14.07
N GLU A 402 -1.67 12.00 -12.96
CA GLU A 402 -1.81 10.55 -12.82
C GLU A 402 -3.27 10.07 -12.98
N ILE A 403 -4.24 10.82 -12.45
CA ILE A 403 -5.67 10.53 -12.62
C ILE A 403 -6.09 10.64 -14.09
N ASN A 404 -5.58 11.64 -14.82
CA ASN A 404 -5.86 11.79 -16.24
C ASN A 404 -5.26 10.63 -17.06
N GLU A 405 -4.05 10.19 -16.74
CA GLU A 405 -3.43 9.01 -17.38
C GLU A 405 -4.25 7.72 -17.12
N LEU A 406 -4.72 7.52 -15.88
CA LEU A 406 -5.63 6.41 -15.55
C LEU A 406 -6.94 6.52 -16.32
N TYR A 407 -7.49 7.73 -16.47
CA TYR A 407 -8.70 7.95 -17.26
C TYR A 407 -8.53 7.56 -18.72
N GLU A 408 -7.41 7.92 -19.36
CA GLU A 408 -7.13 7.50 -20.73
C GLU A 408 -7.12 5.98 -20.88
N ASN A 409 -6.57 5.27 -19.89
CA ASN A 409 -6.55 3.82 -19.86
C ASN A 409 -7.96 3.23 -19.72
N PHE A 410 -8.80 3.79 -18.84
CA PHE A 410 -10.21 3.41 -18.72
C PHE A 410 -11.02 3.70 -19.99
N CYS A 411 -10.76 4.82 -20.68
CA CYS A 411 -11.36 5.15 -21.96
C CYS A 411 -11.02 4.13 -23.05
N LYS A 412 -9.73 3.75 -23.16
CA LYS A 412 -9.27 2.71 -24.09
C LYS A 412 -9.91 1.36 -23.76
N HIS A 413 -9.97 1.00 -22.48
CA HIS A 413 -10.58 -0.24 -22.02
C HIS A 413 -12.08 -0.28 -22.31
N ASN A 414 -12.83 0.77 -21.97
CA ASN A 414 -14.25 0.87 -22.27
C ASN A 414 -14.53 0.89 -23.78
N GLY A 415 -13.73 1.63 -24.56
CA GLY A 415 -13.84 1.66 -26.03
C GLY A 415 -13.69 0.28 -26.67
N SER A 416 -12.84 -0.60 -26.12
CA SER A 416 -12.68 -1.98 -26.59
C SER A 416 -13.95 -2.84 -26.42
N LYS A 417 -14.85 -2.46 -25.51
CA LYS A 417 -16.13 -3.13 -25.26
C LYS A 417 -17.25 -2.67 -26.20
N ASN A 418 -17.00 -1.71 -27.10
CA ASN A 418 -18.01 -1.21 -28.01
C ASN A 418 -18.30 -2.21 -29.15
N VAL A 419 -19.13 -3.20 -28.83
CA VAL A 419 -19.57 -4.28 -29.72
C VAL A 419 -20.31 -3.77 -30.96
N PHE A 420 -21.00 -2.62 -30.88
CA PHE A 420 -21.78 -2.06 -32.00
C PHE A 420 -20.93 -1.61 -33.18
N SER A 421 -19.68 -1.19 -32.95
CA SER A 421 -18.73 -0.89 -34.03
C SER A 421 -18.32 -2.15 -34.82
N THR A 422 -18.40 -3.32 -34.19
CA THR A 422 -17.96 -4.60 -34.77
C THR A 422 -19.08 -5.28 -35.58
N PHE A 423 -20.36 -5.03 -35.26
CA PHE A 423 -21.50 -5.62 -35.98
C PHE A 423 -22.03 -4.81 -37.18
N ARG A 424 -21.55 -3.59 -37.39
CA ARG A 424 -21.98 -2.74 -38.52
C ARG A 424 -21.68 -3.39 -39.88
N THR A 425 -20.45 -3.86 -40.09
CA THR A 425 -20.02 -4.46 -41.36
C THR A 425 -20.77 -5.76 -41.69
N PRO A 426 -20.90 -6.74 -40.77
CA PRO A 426 -21.70 -7.94 -41.01
C PRO A 426 -23.17 -7.63 -41.33
N ALA A 427 -23.78 -6.67 -40.61
CA ALA A 427 -25.18 -6.31 -40.84
C ALA A 427 -25.41 -5.72 -42.23
N VAL A 428 -24.51 -4.85 -42.72
CA VAL A 428 -24.59 -4.27 -44.07
C VAL A 428 -24.41 -5.35 -45.14
N LEU A 429 -23.40 -6.21 -45.00
CA LEU A 429 -23.14 -7.30 -45.94
C LEU A 429 -24.30 -8.30 -45.98
N PHE A 430 -24.84 -8.69 -44.83
CA PHE A 430 -25.99 -9.60 -44.74
C PHE A 430 -27.25 -9.00 -45.36
N THR A 431 -27.54 -7.72 -45.09
CA THR A 431 -28.68 -7.02 -45.70
C THR A 431 -28.54 -6.94 -47.22
N GLY A 432 -27.33 -6.66 -47.72
CA GLY A 432 -27.04 -6.65 -49.16
C GLY A 432 -27.23 -8.02 -49.82
N ILE A 433 -26.79 -9.11 -49.16
CA ILE A 433 -26.99 -10.48 -49.62
C ILE A 433 -28.48 -10.79 -49.76
N VAL A 434 -29.30 -10.47 -48.75
CA VAL A 434 -30.75 -10.71 -48.78
C VAL A 434 -31.42 -9.93 -49.90
N ALA A 435 -31.07 -8.65 -50.07
CA ALA A 435 -31.65 -7.80 -51.11
C ALA A 435 -31.32 -8.32 -52.53
N LEU A 436 -30.06 -8.68 -52.78
CA LEU A 436 -29.62 -9.20 -54.08
C LEU A 436 -30.21 -10.59 -54.36
N TYR A 437 -30.39 -11.43 -53.33
CA TYR A 437 -31.02 -12.73 -53.48
C TYR A 437 -32.51 -12.60 -53.88
N ILE A 438 -33.23 -11.66 -53.26
CA ILE A 438 -34.62 -11.35 -53.64
C ILE A 438 -34.69 -10.81 -55.08
N ALA A 439 -33.78 -9.90 -55.45
CA ALA A 439 -33.71 -9.35 -56.81
C ALA A 439 -33.40 -10.42 -57.87
N SER A 440 -32.52 -11.37 -57.54
CA SER A 440 -32.23 -12.55 -58.37
C SER A 440 -33.48 -13.41 -58.58
N GLY A 441 -34.23 -13.70 -57.52
CA GLY A 441 -35.49 -14.46 -57.61
C GLY A 441 -36.54 -13.78 -58.48
N LEU A 442 -36.70 -12.45 -58.35
CA LEU A 442 -37.64 -11.67 -59.16
C LEU A 442 -37.25 -11.62 -60.64
N THR A 443 -35.97 -11.40 -60.94
CA THR A 443 -35.48 -11.35 -62.33
C THR A 443 -35.48 -12.72 -63.01
N GLY A 444 -35.23 -13.79 -62.25
CA GLY A 444 -35.40 -15.16 -62.69
C GLY A 444 -36.86 -15.49 -63.02
N PHE A 445 -37.81 -15.00 -62.20
CA PHE A 445 -39.24 -15.17 -62.45
C PHE A 445 -39.71 -14.46 -63.74
N VAL A 446 -39.12 -13.30 -64.06
CA VAL A 446 -39.43 -12.53 -65.29
C VAL A 446 -38.80 -13.15 -66.55
N GLY A 447 -37.93 -14.17 -66.40
CA GLY A 447 -37.27 -14.86 -67.51
C GLY A 447 -35.95 -14.22 -67.98
N LEU A 448 -35.39 -13.29 -67.20
CA LEU A 448 -34.08 -12.67 -67.46
C LEU A 448 -32.96 -13.48 -66.79
N GLU A 449 -32.75 -14.71 -67.27
CA GLU A 449 -31.84 -15.68 -66.64
C GLU A 449 -30.39 -15.17 -66.51
N VAL A 450 -29.89 -14.45 -67.51
CA VAL A 450 -28.53 -13.88 -67.49
C VAL A 450 -28.38 -12.84 -66.36
N VAL A 451 -29.42 -12.05 -66.11
CA VAL A 451 -29.41 -11.01 -65.07
C VAL A 451 -29.52 -11.65 -63.68
N ALA A 452 -30.34 -12.67 -63.52
CA ALA A 452 -30.45 -13.44 -62.27
C ALA A 452 -29.12 -14.13 -61.92
N GLN A 453 -28.42 -14.70 -62.91
CA GLN A 453 -27.09 -15.30 -62.71
C GLN A 453 -26.03 -14.27 -62.28
N LEU A 454 -26.08 -13.04 -62.81
CA LEU A 454 -25.20 -11.95 -62.36
C LEU A 454 -25.46 -11.57 -60.90
N PHE A 455 -26.72 -11.48 -60.47
CA PHE A 455 -27.05 -11.22 -59.06
C PHE A 455 -26.63 -12.36 -58.13
N ASN A 456 -26.78 -13.63 -58.55
CA ASN A 456 -26.28 -14.76 -57.77
C ASN A 456 -24.74 -14.77 -57.65
N CYS A 457 -24.03 -14.35 -58.71
CA CYS A 457 -22.58 -14.18 -58.67
C CYS A 457 -22.17 -13.10 -57.65
N MET A 458 -22.86 -11.96 -57.66
CA MET A 458 -22.68 -10.89 -56.66
C MET A 458 -22.94 -11.35 -55.23
N VAL A 459 -24.00 -12.14 -55.01
CA VAL A 459 -24.29 -12.76 -53.69
C VAL A 459 -23.13 -13.66 -53.26
N GLY A 460 -22.62 -14.50 -54.16
CA GLY A 460 -21.46 -15.36 -53.88
C GLY A 460 -20.22 -14.57 -53.45
N LEU A 461 -19.93 -13.45 -54.12
CA LEU A 461 -18.81 -12.57 -53.75
C LEU A 461 -19.01 -11.92 -52.38
N LEU A 462 -20.21 -11.44 -52.05
CA LEU A 462 -20.49 -10.86 -50.73
C LEU A 462 -20.44 -11.90 -49.61
N LEU A 463 -20.83 -13.15 -49.89
CA LEU A 463 -20.77 -14.26 -48.92
C LEU A 463 -19.32 -14.65 -48.63
N ILE A 464 -18.47 -14.70 -49.68
CA ILE A 464 -17.02 -14.85 -49.53
C ILE A 464 -16.43 -13.69 -48.73
N ALA A 465 -16.84 -12.45 -49.00
CA ALA A 465 -16.38 -11.28 -48.25
C ALA A 465 -16.79 -11.35 -46.76
N LEU A 466 -18.01 -11.82 -46.45
CA LEU A 466 -18.50 -11.99 -45.08
C LEU A 466 -17.72 -13.09 -44.33
N LEU A 467 -17.49 -14.24 -44.97
CA LEU A 467 -16.69 -15.34 -44.39
C LEU A 467 -15.23 -14.94 -44.20
N THR A 468 -14.66 -14.23 -45.17
CA THR A 468 -13.28 -13.70 -45.11
C THR A 468 -13.15 -12.68 -43.98
N TRP A 469 -14.11 -11.76 -43.84
CA TRP A 469 -14.15 -10.81 -42.73
C TRP A 469 -14.25 -11.52 -41.36
N GLY A 470 -15.11 -12.54 -41.25
CA GLY A 470 -15.25 -13.35 -40.04
C GLY A 470 -13.96 -14.10 -39.68
N TYR A 471 -13.29 -14.69 -40.68
CA TYR A 471 -12.00 -15.35 -40.51
C TYR A 471 -10.89 -14.38 -40.09
N ILE A 472 -10.82 -13.19 -40.69
CA ILE A 472 -9.84 -12.14 -40.35
C ILE A 472 -10.05 -11.67 -38.91
N ARG A 473 -11.29 -11.48 -38.48
CA ARG A 473 -11.61 -11.07 -37.10
C ARG A 473 -11.32 -12.15 -36.07
N TYR A 474 -11.52 -13.43 -36.42
CA TYR A 474 -11.20 -14.57 -35.54
C TYR A 474 -9.70 -14.86 -35.45
N SER A 475 -8.99 -14.83 -36.59
CA SER A 475 -7.56 -15.19 -36.67
C SER A 475 -6.60 -14.03 -36.40
N GLY A 476 -7.05 -12.78 -36.56
CA GLY A 476 -6.24 -11.57 -36.40
C GLY A 476 -5.22 -11.32 -37.53
N GLN A 477 -5.16 -12.18 -38.55
CA GLN A 477 -4.27 -12.04 -39.71
C GLN A 477 -4.93 -11.21 -40.84
N TYR A 478 -4.12 -10.50 -41.63
CA TYR A 478 -4.58 -9.67 -42.78
C TYR A 478 -5.55 -8.52 -42.42
N ARG A 479 -5.19 -7.73 -41.39
CA ARG A 479 -6.00 -6.58 -40.91
C ARG A 479 -6.27 -5.52 -41.99
N GLU A 480 -5.36 -5.33 -42.94
CA GLU A 480 -5.55 -4.37 -44.06
C GLU A 480 -6.73 -4.77 -44.97
N LEU A 481 -6.89 -6.07 -45.26
CA LEU A 481 -8.00 -6.58 -46.06
C LEU A 481 -9.34 -6.45 -45.32
N GLY A 482 -9.32 -6.65 -43.99
CA GLY A 482 -10.48 -6.38 -43.13
C GLY A 482 -10.90 -4.90 -43.15
N GLY A 483 -9.93 -3.99 -43.11
CA GLY A 483 -10.18 -2.54 -43.20
C GLY A 483 -10.75 -2.09 -44.56
N ALA A 484 -10.35 -2.72 -45.66
CA ALA A 484 -10.91 -2.47 -46.98
C ALA A 484 -12.38 -2.90 -47.08
N ILE A 485 -12.74 -4.06 -46.51
CA ILE A 485 -14.13 -4.54 -46.44
C ILE A 485 -14.99 -3.62 -45.57
N ASP A 486 -14.48 -3.20 -44.41
CA ASP A 486 -15.16 -2.26 -43.51
C ASP A 486 -15.42 -0.90 -44.20
N SER A 487 -14.44 -0.40 -44.97
CA SER A 487 -14.58 0.86 -45.74
C SER A 487 -15.60 0.75 -46.87
N GLY A 488 -15.63 -0.38 -47.58
CA GLY A 488 -16.62 -0.66 -48.62
C GLY A 488 -18.04 -0.74 -48.07
N ALA A 489 -18.24 -1.44 -46.94
CA ALA A 489 -19.53 -1.52 -46.28
C ALA A 489 -20.01 -0.15 -45.76
N ALA A 490 -19.10 0.68 -45.23
CA ALA A 490 -19.42 2.03 -44.80
C ALA A 490 -19.91 2.90 -45.98
N TYR A 491 -19.24 2.82 -47.14
CA TYR A 491 -19.63 3.54 -48.35
C TYR A 491 -21.02 3.13 -48.86
N VAL A 492 -21.31 1.82 -48.89
CA VAL A 492 -22.62 1.30 -49.31
C VAL A 492 -23.73 1.80 -48.37
N LEU A 493 -23.48 1.78 -47.06
CA LEU A 493 -24.45 2.25 -46.09
C LEU A 493 -24.68 3.77 -46.20
N GLU A 494 -23.63 4.56 -46.44
CA GLU A 494 -23.74 6.01 -46.64
C GLU A 494 -24.51 6.37 -47.92
N GLN A 495 -24.28 5.65 -49.02
CA GLN A 495 -25.06 5.80 -50.24
C GLN A 495 -26.53 5.41 -50.07
N ALA A 496 -26.82 4.29 -49.39
CA ALA A 496 -28.19 3.87 -49.12
C ALA A 496 -28.94 4.90 -48.26
N THR A 497 -28.27 5.44 -47.23
CA THR A 497 -28.88 6.40 -46.30
C THR A 497 -29.11 7.76 -46.97
N SER A 498 -28.18 8.23 -47.80
CA SER A 498 -28.33 9.48 -48.56
C SER A 498 -29.42 9.39 -49.63
N HIS A 499 -29.54 8.24 -50.32
CA HIS A 499 -30.64 8.00 -51.26
C HIS A 499 -32.00 7.96 -50.55
N MET A 500 -32.11 7.26 -49.42
CA MET A 500 -33.35 7.24 -48.63
C MET A 500 -33.73 8.64 -48.12
N GLY A 501 -32.77 9.44 -47.63
CA GLY A 501 -33.02 10.82 -47.18
C GLY A 501 -33.58 11.71 -48.29
N ASN A 502 -33.04 11.58 -49.51
CA ASN A 502 -33.50 12.33 -50.68
C ASN A 502 -34.87 11.85 -51.18
N SER A 503 -35.14 10.54 -51.18
CA SER A 503 -36.46 9.98 -51.54
C SER A 503 -37.56 10.39 -50.55
N THR A 504 -37.23 10.49 -49.26
CA THR A 504 -38.18 10.91 -48.23
C THR A 504 -38.49 12.42 -48.34
N GLN A 505 -37.49 13.26 -48.63
CA GLN A 505 -37.72 14.69 -48.93
C GLN A 505 -38.52 14.92 -50.22
N ALA A 506 -38.31 14.10 -51.26
CA ALA A 506 -39.07 14.17 -52.50
C ALA A 506 -40.55 13.76 -52.29
N ALA A 507 -40.82 12.69 -51.55
CA ALA A 507 -42.16 12.24 -51.22
C ALA A 507 -42.94 13.26 -50.36
N VAL A 508 -42.26 13.94 -49.41
CA VAL A 508 -42.85 15.02 -48.62
C VAL A 508 -43.16 16.25 -49.49
N ARG A 509 -42.33 16.56 -50.49
CA ARG A 509 -42.59 17.65 -51.45
C ARG A 509 -43.79 17.37 -52.36
N GLU A 510 -43.95 16.14 -52.85
CA GLU A 510 -45.11 15.76 -53.67
C GLU A 510 -46.42 15.74 -52.86
N ALA A 511 -46.38 15.32 -51.59
CA ALA A 511 -47.55 15.36 -50.71
C ALA A 511 -48.03 16.79 -50.40
N VAL A 512 -47.14 17.80 -50.44
CA VAL A 512 -47.49 19.22 -50.24
C VAL A 512 -48.06 19.87 -51.51
N VAL A 513 -47.67 19.40 -52.70
CA VAL A 513 -48.11 19.95 -53.99
C VAL A 513 -49.48 19.38 -54.45
N GLY A 514 -49.89 18.22 -53.93
CA GLY A 514 -51.14 17.54 -54.30
C GLY A 514 -52.44 18.02 -53.63
N ARG A 515 -52.44 19.06 -52.79
CA ARG A 515 -53.68 19.61 -52.22
C ARG A 515 -54.32 20.64 -53.15
N PRO A 516 -55.58 20.45 -53.63
CA PRO A 516 -56.28 21.48 -54.37
C PRO A 516 -56.59 22.69 -53.46
N PRO A 517 -56.68 23.91 -54.01
CA PRO A 517 -56.96 25.10 -53.21
C PRO A 517 -58.36 24.97 -52.58
N ALA A 518 -58.42 25.06 -51.25
CA ALA A 518 -59.68 25.16 -50.54
C ALA A 518 -60.36 26.49 -50.92
N ASP A 519 -61.59 26.39 -51.40
CA ASP A 519 -62.49 27.51 -51.67
C ASP A 519 -62.56 28.45 -50.46
N LYS A 520 -62.16 29.71 -50.68
CA LYS A 520 -62.59 30.82 -49.82
C LYS A 520 -64.09 31.06 -50.06
N LYS A 521 -64.94 30.51 -49.20
CA LYS A 521 -66.29 31.04 -48.96
C LYS A 521 -66.39 31.63 -47.57
N ALA A 522 -66.97 32.81 -47.55
CA ALA A 522 -67.20 33.72 -46.44
C ALA A 522 -67.87 33.07 -45.23
N GLN A 523 -67.35 33.36 -44.03
CA GLN A 523 -68.01 34.22 -43.03
C GLN A 523 -66.99 34.66 -41.98
#